data_AF-A0A2Z5Y4Z0-F1
#
_entry.id   AF-A0A2Z5Y4Z0-F1
#
_cell.length_a   1.000
_cell.length_b   1.000
_cell.length_c   1.000
_cell.angle_alpha   90.00
_cell.angle_beta   90.00
_cell.angle_gamma   90.00
#
_symmetry.space_group_name_H-M   'P 1'
#
loop_
_entity.id
_entity.type
_entity.pdbx_description
1 polymer ?
#
loop_
_entity_poly.entity_id
_entity_poly.type
_entity_poly.pdbx_seq_one_letter_code
_entity_poly.pdbx_strand_id
1 'polypeptide(L)'
;MKNEYVVFTGTLLSMTRQQAKALVYSLGGICQSTVTQKTTLLVSGISTIDLLTNDSCSEKRKEVENLIAKGYLISIINEKEFLNLANLKLNKLVNNSY
;
A
#
# COMPACT_ATOMS: atom_id res chain seq x y z
N MET A 1 -7.08 5.17 -9.28
CA MET A 1 -6.25 3.95 -9.19
C MET A 1 -6.99 2.85 -9.92
N LYS A 2 -7.18 2.91 -11.25
CA LYS A 2 -7.95 1.85 -11.92
C LYS A 2 -7.12 0.58 -11.92
N ASN A 3 -7.57 -0.46 -11.22
CA ASN A 3 -6.93 -1.78 -11.12
C ASN A 3 -5.54 -1.80 -10.46
N GLU A 4 -5.19 -0.84 -9.59
CA GLU A 4 -3.96 -0.95 -8.80
C GLU A 4 -4.18 -1.87 -7.59
N TYR A 5 -3.23 -2.78 -7.35
CA TYR A 5 -3.28 -3.72 -6.24
C TYR A 5 -2.35 -3.22 -5.13
N VAL A 6 -2.96 -2.90 -3.99
CA VAL A 6 -2.29 -2.28 -2.84
C VAL A 6 -2.21 -3.30 -1.70
N VAL A 7 -0.99 -3.58 -1.23
CA VAL A 7 -0.75 -4.45 -0.08
C VAL A 7 -0.27 -3.61 1.09
N PHE A 8 -0.93 -3.77 2.24
CA PHE A 8 -0.53 -3.10 3.48
C PHE A 8 0.27 -4.06 4.35
N THR A 9 1.50 -3.69 4.68
CA THR A 9 2.35 -4.35 5.67
C THR A 9 2.45 -3.48 6.93
N GLY A 10 2.42 -4.09 8.11
CA GLY A 10 2.41 -3.37 9.39
C GLY A 10 1.07 -2.73 9.78
N THR A 11 1.12 -1.87 10.81
CA THR A 11 -0.03 -1.12 11.33
C THR A 11 0.03 0.32 10.82
N LEU A 12 -1.11 0.84 10.37
CA LEU A 12 -1.23 2.25 9.98
C LEU A 12 -1.55 3.05 11.23
N LEU A 13 -0.81 4.12 11.50
CA LEU A 13 -0.99 4.95 12.70
C LEU A 13 -2.04 6.05 12.46
N SER A 14 -2.16 6.53 11.22
CA SER A 14 -3.07 7.63 10.86
C SER A 14 -4.48 7.13 10.57
N MET A 15 -4.66 5.83 10.26
CA MET A 15 -5.98 5.27 9.97
C MET A 15 -6.10 3.79 10.31
N THR A 16 -7.33 3.35 10.54
CA THR A 16 -7.60 1.91 10.67
C THR A 16 -7.44 1.21 9.32
N ARG A 17 -7.08 -0.07 9.35
CA ARG A 17 -6.95 -0.89 8.15
C ARG A 17 -8.24 -0.95 7.32
N GLN A 18 -9.39 -0.78 7.97
CA GLN A 18 -10.69 -0.71 7.31
C GLN A 18 -10.89 0.62 6.57
N GLN A 19 -10.51 1.74 7.17
CA GLN A 19 -10.53 3.06 6.51
C GLN A 19 -9.59 3.09 5.30
N ALA A 20 -8.37 2.54 5.45
CA ALA A 20 -7.43 2.42 4.34
C ALA A 20 -8.01 1.63 3.18
N LYS A 21 -8.64 0.48 3.48
CA LYS A 21 -9.33 -0.34 2.48
C LYS A 21 -10.44 0.42 1.78
N ALA A 22 -11.33 1.05 2.54
CA ALA A 22 -12.44 1.83 2.00
C ALA A 22 -11.93 2.93 1.06
N LEU A 23 -10.85 3.61 1.43
CA LEU A 23 -10.26 4.67 0.62
C LEU A 23 -9.69 4.15 -0.70
N VAL A 24 -8.94 3.04 -0.68
CA VAL A 24 -8.45 2.40 -1.92
C VAL A 24 -9.61 1.97 -2.82
N TYR A 25 -10.66 1.36 -2.24
CA TYR A 25 -11.85 0.97 -2.99
C TYR A 25 -12.55 2.17 -3.63
N SER A 26 -12.71 3.28 -2.90
CA SER A 26 -13.28 4.53 -3.43
C SER A 26 -12.46 5.11 -4.58
N LEU A 27 -11.14 4.89 -4.58
CA LEU A 27 -10.24 5.30 -5.67
C LEU A 27 -10.20 4.31 -6.86
N GLY A 28 -10.94 3.20 -6.77
CA GLY A 28 -11.02 2.14 -7.77
C GLY A 28 -9.90 1.10 -7.70
N GLY A 29 -9.12 1.08 -6.62
CA GLY A 29 -8.06 0.10 -6.38
C GLY A 29 -8.55 -1.13 -5.59
N ILE A 30 -7.68 -2.12 -5.46
CA ILE A 30 -7.97 -3.37 -4.73
C ILE A 30 -6.93 -3.57 -3.63
N CYS A 31 -7.38 -3.75 -2.39
CA CYS A 31 -6.49 -4.08 -1.28
C CYS A 31 -6.27 -5.58 -1.17
N GLN A 32 -5.01 -6.00 -1.10
CA GLN A 32 -4.62 -7.39 -0.89
C GLN A 32 -3.85 -7.57 0.42
N SER A 33 -4.04 -8.73 1.05
CA SER A 33 -3.33 -9.11 2.28
C SER A 33 -1.96 -9.72 2.00
N THR A 34 -1.82 -10.28 0.79
CA THR A 34 -0.69 -11.07 0.31
C THR A 34 -0.09 -10.37 -0.90
N VAL A 35 1.24 -10.37 -0.97
CA VAL A 35 1.96 -9.84 -2.13
C VAL A 35 1.76 -10.83 -3.27
N THR A 36 1.21 -10.37 -4.38
CA THR A 36 1.01 -11.17 -5.59
C THR A 36 1.73 -10.55 -6.77
N GLN A 37 1.89 -11.30 -7.86
CA GLN A 37 2.49 -10.79 -9.11
C GLN A 37 1.73 -9.60 -9.71
N LYS A 38 0.47 -9.38 -9.31
CA LYS A 38 -0.34 -8.24 -9.73
C LYS A 38 -0.18 -7.02 -8.81
N THR A 39 0.49 -7.19 -7.66
CA THR A 39 0.71 -6.11 -6.69
C THR A 39 1.56 -5.02 -7.32
N THR A 40 1.05 -3.80 -7.34
CA THR A 40 1.76 -2.63 -7.87
C THR A 40 2.24 -1.72 -6.75
N LEU A 41 1.63 -1.80 -5.57
CA LEU A 41 1.92 -0.92 -4.45
C LEU A 41 2.05 -1.71 -3.14
N LEU A 42 3.19 -1.56 -2.47
CA LEU A 42 3.36 -1.99 -1.09
C LEU A 42 3.34 -0.75 -0.19
N VAL A 43 2.36 -0.68 0.69
CA VAL A 43 2.28 0.37 1.71
C VAL A 43 2.86 -0.18 3.01
N SER A 44 3.99 0.38 3.43
CA SER A 44 4.63 0.07 4.70
C SER A 44 4.08 0.97 5.80
N GLY A 45 3.31 0.37 6.70
CA GLY A 45 2.90 0.94 7.97
C GLY A 45 3.93 0.64 9.07
N ILE A 46 3.90 1.43 10.14
CA ILE A 46 4.74 1.21 11.31
C ILE A 46 4.14 0.06 12.11
N SER A 47 4.83 -1.07 12.14
CA SER A 47 4.49 -2.15 13.05
C SER A 47 5.25 -1.93 14.36
N THR A 48 4.54 -1.85 15.49
CA THR A 48 5.18 -1.86 16.81
C THR A 48 5.98 -3.15 17.04
N ILE A 49 5.70 -4.18 16.26
CA ILE A 49 6.41 -5.47 16.22
C ILE A 49 7.83 -5.29 15.65
N ASP A 50 8.04 -4.51 14.57
CA ASP A 50 9.40 -4.22 14.06
C ASP A 50 10.27 -3.47 15.09
N LEU A 51 9.66 -2.70 15.99
CA LEU A 51 10.38 -1.99 17.07
C LEU A 51 10.72 -2.89 18.26
N LEU A 52 9.94 -3.95 18.50
CA LEU A 52 10.06 -4.86 19.65
C LEU A 52 10.90 -6.10 19.34
N THR A 53 10.91 -6.53 18.09
CA THR A 53 11.72 -7.66 17.63
C THR A 53 12.68 -7.18 16.55
N ASN A 54 13.98 -7.12 16.88
CA ASN A 54 15.11 -6.94 15.95
C ASN A 54 15.25 -8.08 14.92
N ASP A 55 14.18 -8.83 14.69
CA ASP A 55 14.12 -10.01 13.85
C ASP A 55 12.77 -10.02 13.13
N SER A 56 12.74 -9.36 11.98
CA SER A 56 12.52 -10.07 10.72
C SER A 56 12.25 -9.03 9.65
N CYS A 57 13.11 -9.01 8.63
CA CYS A 57 12.64 -8.60 7.32
C CYS A 57 11.44 -9.48 6.97
N SER A 58 10.23 -9.00 7.26
CA SER A 58 8.97 -9.71 7.08
C SER A 58 8.94 -10.38 5.71
N GLU A 59 8.46 -11.62 5.62
CA GLU A 59 8.45 -12.43 4.40
C GLU A 59 7.88 -11.66 3.19
N LYS A 60 6.94 -10.75 3.44
CA LYS A 60 6.36 -9.82 2.46
C LYS A 60 7.37 -8.89 1.81
N ARG A 61 8.37 -8.40 2.55
CA ARG A 61 9.43 -7.54 2.03
C ARG A 61 10.35 -8.32 1.10
N LYS A 62 10.74 -9.54 1.51
CA LYS A 62 11.48 -10.49 0.65
C LYS A 62 10.68 -10.87 -0.59
N GLU A 63 9.37 -11.07 -0.46
CA GLU A 63 8.50 -11.43 -1.58
C GLU A 63 8.36 -10.26 -2.57
N VAL A 64 8.26 -9.03 -2.08
CA VAL A 64 8.31 -7.83 -2.93
C VAL A 64 9.67 -7.66 -3.59
N GLU A 65 10.78 -7.83 -2.87
CA GLU A 65 12.14 -7.79 -3.45
C GLU A 65 12.31 -8.86 -4.54
N ASN A 66 11.82 -10.08 -4.30
CA ASN A 66 11.82 -11.15 -5.29
C ASN A 66 10.99 -10.81 -6.54
N LEU A 67 9.84 -10.14 -6.38
CA LEU A 67 9.03 -9.72 -7.51
C LEU A 67 9.67 -8.57 -8.28
N ILE A 68 10.30 -7.61 -7.59
CA ILE A 68 11.10 -6.55 -8.23
C ILE A 68 12.25 -7.18 -9.02
N ALA A 69 12.93 -8.17 -8.44
CA ALA A 69 13.99 -8.93 -9.11
C ALA A 69 13.48 -9.72 -10.33
N LYS A 70 12.22 -10.18 -10.31
CA LYS A 70 11.55 -10.80 -11.47
C LYS A 70 11.12 -9.80 -12.55
N GLY A 71 11.29 -8.49 -12.33
CA GLY A 71 10.92 -7.44 -13.29
C GLY A 71 9.52 -6.86 -13.08
N TYR A 72 8.87 -7.13 -11.96
CA TYR A 72 7.58 -6.51 -11.62
C TYR A 72 7.79 -5.10 -11.05
N LEU A 73 7.02 -4.14 -11.55
CA LEU A 73 7.01 -2.76 -11.07
C LEU A 73 6.18 -2.66 -9.78
N ILE A 74 6.84 -2.88 -8.64
CA ILE A 74 6.24 -2.69 -7.32
C ILE A 74 6.85 -1.46 -6.66
N SER A 75 6.02 -0.48 -6.32
CA SER A 75 6.47 0.68 -5.55
C SER A 75 6.21 0.49 -4.07
N ILE A 76 7.26 0.62 -3.27
CA ILE A 76 7.17 0.61 -1.81
C ILE A 76 7.01 2.06 -1.35
N ILE A 77 5.92 2.35 -0.65
CA ILE A 77 5.63 3.69 -0.12
C ILE A 77 5.23 3.60 1.35
N ASN A 78 5.41 4.69 2.08
CA ASN A 78 4.97 4.78 3.48
C ASN A 78 3.51 5.24 3.57
N GLU A 79 2.92 5.11 4.77
CA GLU A 79 1.57 5.60 5.06
C GLU A 79 1.33 7.05 4.60
N LYS A 80 2.27 7.95 4.88
CA LYS A 80 2.15 9.38 4.52
C LYS A 80 2.09 9.58 3.00
N GLU A 81 2.94 8.88 2.25
CA GLU A 81 2.95 8.89 0.79
C GLU A 81 1.66 8.31 0.23
N PHE A 82 1.16 7.23 0.82
CA PHE A 82 -0.12 6.63 0.45
C PHE A 82 -1.27 7.61 0.62
N LEU A 83 -1.35 8.30 1.77
CA LEU A 83 -2.33 9.34 2.06
C LEU A 83 -2.24 10.51 1.07
N ASN A 84 -1.03 10.94 0.73
CA ASN A 84 -0.83 12.03 -0.23
C ASN A 84 -1.30 11.62 -1.63
N LEU A 85 -0.90 10.43 -2.11
CA LEU A 85 -1.34 9.88 -3.40
C LEU A 85 -2.86 9.70 -3.46
N ALA A 86 -3.44 9.22 -2.37
CA ALA A 86 -4.87 9.09 -2.20
C ALA A 86 -5.59 10.44 -2.35
N ASN A 87 -5.17 11.45 -1.59
CA ASN A 87 -5.73 12.79 -1.64
C ASN A 87 -5.55 13.44 -3.00
N LEU A 88 -4.37 13.30 -3.63
CA LEU A 88 -4.12 13.83 -4.97
C LEU A 88 -5.06 13.20 -6.01
N LYS A 89 -5.26 11.88 -5.96
CA LYS A 89 -6.19 11.18 -6.87
C LYS A 89 -7.65 11.57 -6.58
N LEU A 90 -8.03 11.71 -5.31
CA LEU A 90 -9.37 12.14 -4.92
C LEU A 90 -9.67 13.56 -5.39
N ASN A 91 -8.73 14.49 -5.20
CA ASN A 91 -8.83 15.85 -5.72
C ASN A 91 -8.89 15.89 -7.25
N LYS A 92 -8.14 15.03 -7.96
CA LYS A 92 -8.27 14.92 -9.41
C LYS A 92 -9.67 14.45 -9.84
N LEU A 93 -10.28 13.51 -9.12
CA LEU A 93 -11.65 13.04 -9.43
C LEU A 93 -12.69 14.15 -9.21
N VAL A 94 -12.57 14.89 -8.10
CA VAL A 94 -13.46 16.00 -7.77
C VAL A 94 -13.29 17.17 -8.75
N ASN A 95 -12.05 17.53 -9.08
CA ASN A 95 -11.75 18.67 -9.96
C ASN A 95 -11.96 18.37 -11.45
N ASN A 96 -12.00 17.09 -11.87
CA ASN A 96 -12.26 16.70 -13.26
C ASN A 96 -13.77 16.52 -13.54
N SER A 97 -14.63 17.04 -12.66
CA SER A 97 -16.09 17.03 -12.76
C SER A 97 -16.68 18.40 -13.17
N TYR A 98 -15.88 19.31 -13.70
CA TYR A 98 -16.32 20.60 -14.25
C TYR A 98 -15.77 20.83 -15.65
#